data_AF-A0A946DXL9-F1
#
_entry.id   AF-A0A946DXL9-F1
#
_cell.length_a   1.000
_cell.length_b   1.000
_cell.length_c   1.000
_cell.angle_alpha   90.00
_cell.angle_beta   90.00
_cell.angle_gamma   90.00
#
_symmetry.space_group_name_H-M   'P 1'
#
loop_
_entity.id
_entity.type
_entity.pdbx_description
1 polymer ?
#
loop_
_entity_poly.entity_id
_entity_poly.type
_entity_poly.pdbx_seq_one_letter_code
_entity_poly.pdbx_strand_id
1 'polypeptide(L)'
;MAAGGPCSDGPGPDGQCAHPQPPCVPRRTLRRIRSRLALLAVFLVIAGIGATLEYGAGSGDPGNSLSAGPLSSEHARFIGNDCAACHVSHDGDLETLASAVLVRSDMTSTCLDCHTFAGEERSAHNFTEIASNNLAPEQSTQTLCITCHTEHNGSEADLVTLSDAQCSSCHQITMENFADHSAFDLQFPLWRRTSLRFDHVSHLGKYFSQAGADDPTGCVDCHVVQRADVAVPVRGFEETCASCHAGDINDRALTILSLPEMSAEQFVALDQEYLSEVCPSRGSREFYLSLIQARQAVANGDPFGDFESIAYGEGMDPVMQWSMASDSADIYDLPIDDVTVDDLSWLFLDMADSGASPLADLLDDRSAGTVEGSVLLAGLSDALVRQAVCAWASNAEVRQDPPLGGGWYINGLSLNYMPDGHADPVMRSWLDLAVAAPTLATEHDEEAAQALIMRDTLINPKRGAGACASCHGVSAENGDGDGADALVAIDWRPVDSPWSPYLSYSHGPHLNLLGEGTACVQCHRLKDESGLADAFETLNPVQPASSFMPIGKGQCMACHGAEDDLQAVASDRGCLLCHDYHLDSGFRHQMVDIQQATE
;
A
#
# COMPACT_ATOMS: atom_id res chain seq x y z
N MET A 1 -13.07 89.23 -71.97
CA MET A 1 -14.30 89.85 -72.50
C MET A 1 -15.05 90.40 -71.31
N ALA A 2 -15.06 91.73 -71.16
CA ALA A 2 -15.76 92.41 -70.06
C ALA A 2 -17.26 92.44 -70.38
N ALA A 3 -18.06 91.69 -69.62
CA ALA A 3 -19.51 91.78 -69.62
C ALA A 3 -19.92 92.51 -68.35
N GLY A 4 -20.00 93.84 -68.42
CA GLY A 4 -20.51 94.68 -67.34
C GLY A 4 -21.35 95.79 -67.95
N GLY A 5 -22.68 95.65 -67.85
CA GLY A 5 -23.62 96.72 -68.19
C GLY A 5 -23.53 97.90 -67.21
N PRO A 6 -24.22 99.02 -67.49
CA PRO A 6 -24.17 100.20 -66.62
C PRO A 6 -24.65 99.85 -65.20
N CYS A 7 -23.79 100.12 -64.20
CA CYS A 7 -24.12 100.00 -62.78
C CYS A 7 -25.19 101.05 -62.45
N SER A 8 -26.35 100.63 -61.93
CA SER A 8 -27.48 101.53 -61.63
C SER A 8 -27.15 102.58 -60.59
N ASP A 9 -26.22 102.28 -59.69
CA ASP A 9 -26.01 103.05 -58.46
C ASP A 9 -24.82 104.03 -58.57
N GLY A 10 -24.05 103.97 -59.67
CA GLY A 10 -22.88 104.83 -59.91
C GLY A 10 -21.74 104.63 -58.90
N PRO A 11 -20.59 105.29 -59.09
CA PRO A 11 -19.55 105.36 -58.07
C PRO A 11 -20.00 106.27 -56.91
N GLY A 12 -19.60 105.93 -55.68
CA GLY A 12 -19.85 106.77 -54.50
C GLY A 12 -19.17 108.14 -54.58
N PRO A 13 -19.46 109.09 -53.67
CA PRO A 13 -18.90 110.45 -53.65
C PRO A 13 -17.36 110.51 -53.68
N ASP A 14 -16.73 109.44 -53.23
CA ASP A 14 -15.30 109.18 -53.08
C ASP A 14 -14.74 108.26 -54.18
N GLY A 15 -15.53 107.96 -55.21
CA GLY A 15 -15.10 107.29 -56.45
C GLY A 15 -15.05 105.77 -56.41
N GLN A 16 -15.42 105.12 -55.30
CA GLN A 16 -15.38 103.65 -55.15
C GLN A 16 -16.69 102.96 -55.58
N CYS A 17 -16.58 101.69 -55.97
CA CYS A 17 -17.71 100.87 -56.39
C CYS A 17 -18.56 100.41 -55.19
N ALA A 18 -19.88 100.57 -55.27
CA ALA A 18 -20.82 100.20 -54.21
C ALA A 18 -20.91 98.68 -53.95
N HIS A 19 -20.32 97.84 -54.80
CA HIS A 19 -20.35 96.38 -54.67
C HIS A 19 -18.95 95.75 -54.62
N PRO A 20 -18.24 95.80 -53.47
CA PRO A 20 -16.99 95.07 -53.30
C PRO A 20 -17.27 93.57 -53.16
N GLN A 21 -16.69 92.74 -54.05
CA GLN A 21 -16.68 91.28 -53.91
C GLN A 21 -15.52 90.87 -52.96
N PRO A 22 -15.78 90.26 -51.79
CA PRO A 22 -14.71 89.86 -50.87
C PRO A 22 -13.92 88.65 -51.42
N PRO A 23 -12.60 88.54 -51.12
CA PRO A 23 -11.76 87.46 -51.62
C PRO A 23 -12.13 86.09 -51.01
N CYS A 24 -12.08 85.05 -51.83
CA CYS A 24 -12.39 83.68 -51.43
C CYS A 24 -11.32 83.10 -50.47
N VAL A 25 -11.69 82.72 -49.25
CA VAL A 25 -10.79 82.15 -48.24
C VAL A 25 -11.03 80.64 -48.10
N PRO A 26 -10.05 79.77 -48.37
CA PRO A 26 -10.24 78.32 -48.27
C PRO A 26 -10.45 77.89 -46.80
N ARG A 27 -11.58 77.22 -46.51
CA ARG A 27 -11.85 76.56 -45.23
C ARG A 27 -11.56 75.06 -45.32
N ARG A 28 -10.98 74.47 -44.25
CA ARG A 28 -10.70 73.03 -44.20
C ARG A 28 -12.00 72.23 -44.24
N THR A 29 -11.98 71.09 -44.95
CA THR A 29 -13.14 70.20 -45.07
C THR A 29 -13.44 69.50 -43.74
N LEU A 30 -14.72 69.22 -43.49
CA LEU A 30 -15.19 68.54 -42.26
C LEU A 30 -14.47 67.19 -42.01
N ARG A 31 -14.09 66.46 -43.07
CA ARG A 31 -13.33 65.20 -43.00
C ARG A 31 -11.98 65.38 -42.27
N ARG A 32 -11.29 66.49 -42.55
CA ARG A 32 -9.96 66.80 -41.98
C ARG A 32 -10.04 67.29 -40.53
N ILE A 33 -11.18 67.87 -40.14
CA ILE A 33 -11.46 68.24 -38.75
C ILE A 33 -11.77 66.98 -37.94
N ARG A 34 -12.65 66.10 -38.45
CA ARG A 34 -13.00 64.83 -37.80
C ARG A 34 -11.78 63.91 -37.64
N SER A 35 -10.90 63.82 -38.63
CA SER A 35 -9.69 62.99 -38.51
C SER A 35 -8.74 63.50 -37.42
N ARG A 36 -8.63 64.82 -37.24
CA ARG A 36 -7.82 65.41 -36.17
C ARG A 36 -8.42 65.16 -34.80
N LEU A 37 -9.74 65.29 -34.66
CA LEU A 37 -10.42 65.00 -33.40
C LEU A 37 -10.29 63.51 -33.04
N ALA A 38 -10.41 62.61 -34.01
CA ALA A 38 -10.19 61.18 -33.79
C ALA A 38 -8.74 60.87 -33.36
N LEU A 39 -7.75 61.44 -34.04
CA LEU A 39 -6.34 61.28 -33.64
C LEU A 39 -6.06 61.85 -32.25
N LEU A 40 -6.66 62.98 -31.91
CA LEU A 40 -6.50 63.61 -30.60
C LEU A 40 -7.17 62.79 -29.49
N ALA A 41 -8.32 62.17 -29.77
CA ALA A 41 -8.97 61.24 -28.85
C ALA A 41 -8.10 59.98 -28.61
N VAL A 42 -7.55 59.38 -29.67
CA VAL A 42 -6.63 58.23 -29.56
C VAL A 42 -5.38 58.62 -28.77
N PHE A 43 -4.80 59.79 -29.06
CA PHE A 43 -3.64 60.29 -28.32
C PHE A 43 -3.95 60.50 -26.84
N LEU A 44 -5.12 61.04 -26.49
CA LEU A 44 -5.53 61.22 -25.10
C LEU A 44 -5.72 59.89 -24.36
N VAL A 45 -6.23 58.84 -25.03
CA VAL A 45 -6.32 57.50 -24.44
C VAL A 45 -4.93 56.92 -24.19
N ILE A 46 -4.03 56.99 -25.18
CA ILE A 46 -2.65 56.50 -25.05
C ILE A 46 -1.90 57.28 -23.96
N ALA A 47 -2.05 58.60 -23.91
CA ALA A 47 -1.45 59.44 -22.88
C ALA A 47 -2.02 59.14 -21.48
N GLY A 48 -3.33 58.83 -21.39
CA GLY A 48 -3.95 58.38 -20.14
C GLY A 48 -3.37 57.06 -19.65
N ILE A 49 -3.24 56.07 -20.54
CA ILE A 49 -2.61 54.78 -20.22
C ILE A 49 -1.14 54.96 -19.81
N GLY A 50 -0.38 55.76 -20.56
CA GLY A 50 1.01 56.08 -20.26
C GLY A 50 1.16 56.73 -18.88
N ALA A 51 0.33 57.72 -18.57
CA ALA A 51 0.33 58.39 -17.26
C ALA A 51 0.02 57.43 -16.11
N THR A 52 -0.89 56.46 -16.30
CA THR A 52 -1.17 55.43 -15.28
C THR A 52 -0.03 54.43 -15.07
N LEU A 53 0.73 54.11 -16.12
CA LEU A 53 1.87 53.21 -16.04
C LEU A 53 3.10 53.88 -15.40
N GLU A 54 3.37 55.14 -15.74
CA GLU A 54 4.50 55.92 -15.21
C GLU A 54 4.30 56.30 -13.72
N TYR A 55 3.05 56.54 -13.30
CA TYR A 55 2.71 56.79 -11.89
C TYR A 55 2.59 55.49 -11.06
N GLY A 56 2.50 54.33 -11.72
CA GLY A 56 2.32 53.01 -11.10
C GLY A 56 3.62 52.27 -10.76
N ALA A 57 4.80 52.81 -11.11
CA ALA A 57 6.09 52.13 -10.99
C ALA A 57 6.64 52.01 -9.55
N GLY A 58 5.94 52.54 -8.54
CA GLY A 58 6.26 52.34 -7.13
C GLY A 58 5.47 51.17 -6.55
N SER A 59 6.06 49.97 -6.54
CA SER A 59 5.45 48.69 -6.15
C SER A 59 5.11 48.52 -4.65
N GLY A 60 4.86 49.60 -3.92
CA GLY A 60 4.64 49.53 -2.46
C GLY A 60 3.78 50.62 -1.83
N ASP A 61 3.05 51.42 -2.61
CA ASP A 61 2.14 52.44 -2.07
C ASP A 61 0.71 51.87 -1.88
N PRO A 62 0.19 51.78 -0.63
CA PRO A 62 -1.16 51.27 -0.35
C PRO A 62 -2.29 52.08 -1.00
N GLY A 63 -1.99 53.28 -1.51
CA GLY A 63 -2.95 54.13 -2.24
C GLY A 63 -3.06 53.84 -3.75
N ASN A 64 -2.27 52.91 -4.29
CA ASN A 64 -2.23 52.62 -5.71
C ASN A 64 -3.27 51.54 -6.09
N SER A 65 -4.37 51.93 -6.74
CA SER A 65 -5.41 51.01 -7.21
C SER A 65 -4.96 50.03 -8.31
N LEU A 66 -3.74 50.18 -8.84
CA LEU A 66 -3.12 49.30 -9.82
C LEU A 66 -2.11 48.32 -9.21
N SER A 67 -1.81 48.44 -7.90
CA SER A 67 -0.99 47.47 -7.18
C SER A 67 -1.90 46.42 -6.55
N ALA A 68 -1.62 45.14 -6.81
CA ALA A 68 -2.37 44.04 -6.21
C ALA A 68 -2.18 43.94 -4.68
N GLY A 69 -1.14 44.58 -4.13
CA GLY A 69 -0.74 44.49 -2.73
C GLY A 69 0.52 43.64 -2.54
N PRO A 70 1.07 43.58 -1.31
CA PRO A 70 2.25 42.78 -1.01
C PRO A 70 1.94 41.29 -0.94
N LEU A 71 2.88 40.47 -1.39
CA LEU A 71 2.85 39.01 -1.28
C LEU A 71 2.99 38.54 0.18
N SER A 72 2.59 37.30 0.45
CA SER A 72 2.96 36.54 1.65
C SER A 72 4.46 36.54 1.88
N SER A 73 4.89 36.48 3.14
CA SER A 73 6.32 36.55 3.46
C SER A 73 7.13 35.40 2.87
N GLU A 74 6.48 34.25 2.72
CA GLU A 74 6.98 32.97 2.26
C GLU A 74 7.35 33.05 0.77
N HIS A 75 6.41 33.50 -0.07
CA HIS A 75 6.70 33.74 -1.48
C HIS A 75 7.57 34.98 -1.69
N ALA A 76 7.34 36.08 -0.98
CA ALA A 76 8.15 37.30 -1.12
C ALA A 76 9.65 37.05 -0.90
N ARG A 77 10.01 36.17 0.05
CA ARG A 77 11.41 35.78 0.30
C ARG A 77 12.02 35.00 -0.85
N PHE A 78 11.22 34.21 -1.57
CA PHE A 78 11.70 33.32 -2.62
C PHE A 78 11.75 34.01 -3.99
N ILE A 79 10.67 34.69 -4.39
CA ILE A 79 10.56 35.32 -5.71
C ILE A 79 10.87 36.82 -5.71
N GLY A 80 10.97 37.45 -4.54
CA GLY A 80 11.25 38.88 -4.44
C GLY A 80 10.17 39.74 -5.12
N ASN A 81 10.59 40.56 -6.09
CA ASN A 81 9.71 41.41 -6.91
C ASN A 81 9.48 40.83 -8.33
N ASP A 82 9.80 39.56 -8.55
CA ASP A 82 9.63 38.93 -9.86
C ASP A 82 8.17 38.52 -10.10
N CYS A 83 7.39 39.46 -10.65
CA CYS A 83 6.00 39.22 -11.00
C CYS A 83 5.84 38.07 -12.02
N ALA A 84 6.84 37.84 -12.86
CA ALA A 84 6.80 36.81 -13.90
C ALA A 84 6.85 35.39 -13.32
N ALA A 85 7.35 35.23 -12.09
CA ALA A 85 7.40 33.95 -11.39
C ALA A 85 6.00 33.33 -11.20
N CYS A 86 4.97 34.15 -11.07
CA CYS A 86 3.58 33.68 -11.03
C CYS A 86 2.83 34.08 -12.32
N HIS A 87 3.01 35.30 -12.81
CA HIS A 87 2.27 35.84 -13.94
C HIS A 87 3.10 35.88 -15.23
N VAL A 88 3.03 34.81 -16.03
CA VAL A 88 3.77 34.65 -17.31
C VAL A 88 3.64 35.86 -18.26
N SER A 89 2.50 36.56 -18.22
CA SER A 89 2.27 37.75 -19.06
C SER A 89 3.20 38.94 -18.73
N HIS A 90 3.87 38.95 -17.58
CA HIS A 90 4.85 39.98 -17.20
C HIS A 90 6.25 39.74 -17.78
N ASP A 91 6.52 38.58 -18.38
CA ASP A 91 7.80 38.24 -19.04
C ASP A 91 7.76 38.48 -20.57
N GLY A 92 6.61 38.92 -21.12
CA GLY A 92 6.37 38.99 -22.57
C GLY A 92 6.49 40.39 -23.20
N ASP A 93 6.62 40.42 -24.53
CA ASP A 93 6.58 41.64 -25.35
C ASP A 93 5.20 42.37 -25.29
N LEU A 94 5.14 43.58 -25.85
CA LEU A 94 3.92 44.43 -25.86
C LEU A 94 2.67 43.71 -26.44
N GLU A 95 2.86 42.76 -27.34
CA GLU A 95 1.78 41.94 -27.91
C GLU A 95 1.22 40.91 -26.89
N THR A 96 2.08 40.36 -26.03
CA THR A 96 1.73 39.40 -24.97
C THR A 96 0.98 40.08 -23.83
N LEU A 97 1.38 41.31 -23.48
CA LEU A 97 0.65 42.14 -22.52
C LEU A 97 -0.75 42.53 -23.07
N ALA A 98 -0.85 42.81 -24.37
CA ALA A 98 -2.12 43.15 -25.01
C ALA A 98 -3.08 41.96 -25.10
N SER A 99 -2.57 40.73 -25.30
CA SER A 99 -3.38 39.51 -25.34
C SER A 99 -3.83 39.04 -23.96
N ALA A 100 -3.10 39.37 -22.89
CA ALA A 100 -3.46 39.07 -21.50
C ALA A 100 -4.78 39.73 -21.04
N VAL A 101 -5.22 40.82 -21.70
CA VAL A 101 -6.53 41.44 -21.44
C VAL A 101 -7.69 40.57 -21.94
N LEU A 102 -7.43 39.66 -22.89
CA LEU A 102 -8.44 38.86 -23.59
C LEU A 102 -8.47 37.39 -23.13
N VAL A 103 -7.42 36.90 -22.45
CA VAL A 103 -7.28 35.51 -22.02
C VAL A 103 -7.04 35.46 -20.52
N ARG A 104 -7.86 34.69 -19.78
CA ARG A 104 -7.58 34.40 -18.37
C ARG A 104 -6.32 33.53 -18.28
N SER A 105 -5.31 34.00 -17.56
CA SER A 105 -4.08 33.26 -17.32
C SER A 105 -4.36 32.08 -16.39
N ASP A 106 -4.08 30.88 -16.89
CA ASP A 106 -3.93 29.69 -16.06
C ASP A 106 -2.59 29.79 -15.33
N MET A 107 -2.65 30.03 -14.02
CA MET A 107 -1.47 30.19 -13.16
C MET A 107 -1.06 28.88 -12.46
N THR A 108 -1.84 27.81 -12.64
CA THR A 108 -1.56 26.54 -11.98
C THR A 108 -0.20 25.99 -12.41
N SER A 109 0.16 26.11 -13.69
CA SER A 109 1.46 25.60 -14.16
C SER A 109 2.66 26.26 -13.50
N THR A 110 2.58 27.57 -13.21
CA THR A 110 3.69 28.29 -12.54
C THR A 110 3.77 27.94 -11.05
N CYS A 111 2.65 27.69 -10.38
CA CYS A 111 2.67 27.12 -9.03
C CYS A 111 3.37 25.75 -9.01
N LEU A 112 3.10 24.92 -10.02
CA LEU A 112 3.66 23.57 -10.16
C LEU A 112 5.12 23.52 -10.58
N ASP A 113 5.72 24.64 -11.00
CA ASP A 113 7.17 24.72 -11.21
C ASP A 113 7.94 24.61 -9.88
N CYS A 114 7.29 24.97 -8.77
CA CYS A 114 7.88 24.92 -7.43
C CYS A 114 7.25 23.84 -6.55
N HIS A 115 5.92 23.65 -6.63
CA HIS A 115 5.16 22.71 -5.80
C HIS A 115 4.93 21.37 -6.49
N THR A 116 4.87 20.30 -5.69
CA THR A 116 4.58 18.93 -6.14
C THR A 116 3.57 18.26 -5.25
N PHE A 117 2.89 17.26 -5.78
CA PHE A 117 1.88 16.47 -5.09
C PHE A 117 1.94 15.02 -5.58
N ALA A 118 1.49 14.06 -4.77
CA ALA A 118 1.51 12.65 -5.16
C ALA A 118 0.44 12.27 -6.21
N GLY A 119 -0.64 13.06 -6.35
CA GLY A 119 -1.69 12.82 -7.33
C GLY A 119 -1.98 14.00 -8.26
N GLU A 120 -2.97 13.84 -9.15
CA GLU A 120 -3.24 14.77 -10.26
C GLU A 120 -3.53 16.20 -9.77
N GLU A 121 -2.69 17.15 -10.18
CA GLU A 121 -2.57 18.47 -9.54
C GLU A 121 -3.76 19.39 -9.70
N ARG A 122 -4.61 19.09 -10.68
CA ARG A 122 -5.82 19.85 -10.97
C ARG A 122 -7.09 19.13 -10.55
N SER A 123 -6.99 17.86 -10.20
CA SER A 123 -8.12 17.09 -9.69
C SER A 123 -8.49 17.59 -8.28
N ALA A 124 -9.77 17.53 -7.93
CA ALA A 124 -10.20 17.81 -6.58
C ALA A 124 -9.48 16.87 -5.61
N HIS A 125 -8.84 17.45 -4.59
CA HIS A 125 -8.00 16.74 -3.62
C HIS A 125 -6.79 15.98 -4.19
N ASN A 126 -6.39 16.20 -5.46
CA ASN A 126 -5.34 15.42 -6.12
C ASN A 126 -5.54 13.89 -6.04
N PHE A 127 -6.78 13.42 -6.19
CA PHE A 127 -7.10 12.01 -6.00
C PHE A 127 -6.74 11.15 -7.23
N THR A 128 -5.96 10.07 -7.05
CA THR A 128 -5.48 9.18 -8.13
C THR A 128 -6.10 7.78 -8.14
N GLU A 129 -7.33 7.63 -7.63
CA GLU A 129 -8.10 6.38 -7.49
C GLU A 129 -7.93 5.63 -6.16
N ILE A 130 -9.07 5.09 -5.69
CA ILE A 130 -9.30 4.14 -4.58
C ILE A 130 -9.35 4.71 -3.15
N ALA A 131 -10.58 5.01 -2.71
CA ALA A 131 -11.10 4.87 -1.32
C ALA A 131 -12.52 5.47 -1.23
N SER A 132 -13.44 5.02 -2.10
CA SER A 132 -14.90 5.02 -1.92
C SER A 132 -15.56 4.79 -3.28
N ASN A 133 -16.42 3.78 -3.37
CA ASN A 133 -17.20 3.44 -4.55
C ASN A 133 -17.93 4.65 -5.15
N ASN A 134 -17.91 4.73 -6.50
CA ASN A 134 -18.93 5.34 -7.40
C ASN A 134 -18.62 6.63 -8.21
N LEU A 135 -17.38 7.09 -8.40
CA LEU A 135 -17.14 8.12 -9.42
C LEU A 135 -15.97 7.76 -10.33
N ALA A 136 -16.27 7.54 -11.61
CA ALA A 136 -15.28 7.34 -12.66
C ALA A 136 -14.40 8.61 -12.82
N PRO A 137 -13.11 8.46 -13.14
CA PRO A 137 -12.14 9.57 -13.24
C PRO A 137 -12.54 10.69 -14.22
N GLU A 138 -13.30 10.37 -15.27
CA GLU A 138 -13.61 11.30 -16.36
C GLU A 138 -14.53 12.49 -15.98
N GLN A 139 -14.98 12.59 -14.73
CA GLN A 139 -15.85 13.70 -14.25
C GLN A 139 -15.22 14.55 -13.13
N SER A 140 -13.91 14.41 -12.85
CA SER A 140 -13.28 15.25 -11.83
C SER A 140 -13.31 16.73 -12.23
N THR A 141 -13.77 17.58 -11.31
CA THR A 141 -13.80 19.03 -11.55
C THR A 141 -12.36 19.54 -11.52
N GLN A 142 -11.86 19.97 -12.68
CA GLN A 142 -10.53 20.59 -12.78
C GLN A 142 -10.54 21.93 -12.05
N THR A 143 -9.65 22.07 -11.06
CA THR A 143 -9.51 23.26 -10.23
C THR A 143 -8.21 23.99 -10.50
N LEU A 144 -8.19 25.29 -10.24
CA LEU A 144 -6.98 26.11 -10.28
C LEU A 144 -6.52 26.36 -8.84
N CYS A 145 -5.21 26.45 -8.60
CA CYS A 145 -4.67 26.72 -7.27
C CYS A 145 -5.28 28.00 -6.68
N ILE A 146 -5.45 29.02 -7.52
CA ILE A 146 -6.03 30.32 -7.15
C ILE A 146 -7.53 30.30 -6.83
N THR A 147 -8.22 29.19 -7.07
CA THR A 147 -9.61 29.04 -6.62
C THR A 147 -9.69 29.04 -5.10
N CYS A 148 -8.66 28.51 -4.42
CA CYS A 148 -8.59 28.44 -2.96
C CYS A 148 -7.49 29.34 -2.38
N HIS A 149 -6.30 29.35 -3.00
CA HIS A 149 -5.13 30.07 -2.51
C HIS A 149 -5.07 31.47 -3.13
N THR A 150 -5.31 32.50 -2.32
CA THR A 150 -5.29 33.90 -2.79
C THR A 150 -4.09 34.65 -2.24
N GLU A 151 -3.14 34.96 -3.13
CA GLU A 151 -1.97 35.79 -2.85
C GLU A 151 -2.31 37.29 -2.91
N HIS A 152 -1.40 38.14 -2.44
CA HIS A 152 -1.52 39.60 -2.33
C HIS A 152 -2.40 40.10 -1.17
N ASN A 153 -2.69 39.24 -0.19
CA ASN A 153 -3.43 39.61 1.02
C ASN A 153 -2.55 40.18 2.14
N GLY A 154 -1.25 40.40 1.89
CA GLY A 154 -0.30 40.94 2.85
C GLY A 154 0.80 39.95 3.25
N SER A 155 1.86 40.47 3.87
CA SER A 155 3.01 39.65 4.31
C SER A 155 2.66 38.59 5.34
N GLU A 156 1.64 38.85 6.16
CA GLU A 156 1.17 37.93 7.20
C GLU A 156 0.03 37.01 6.73
N ALA A 157 -0.31 37.02 5.44
CA ALA A 157 -1.37 36.18 4.91
C ALA A 157 -0.94 34.71 4.88
N ASP A 158 -1.73 33.85 5.50
CA ASP A 158 -1.56 32.41 5.42
C ASP A 158 -2.35 31.85 4.23
N LEU A 159 -1.62 31.36 3.23
CA LEU A 159 -2.19 30.78 2.02
C LEU A 159 -2.75 29.38 2.22
N VAL A 160 -2.27 28.61 3.20
CA VAL A 160 -2.65 27.21 3.37
C VAL A 160 -3.88 27.03 4.27
N THR A 161 -4.23 28.05 5.05
CA THR A 161 -5.46 28.06 5.84
C THR A 161 -6.67 28.37 4.96
N LEU A 162 -7.65 27.46 4.96
CA LEU A 162 -8.92 27.60 4.23
C LEU A 162 -10.10 27.61 5.20
N SER A 163 -11.12 28.38 4.86
CA SER A 163 -12.39 28.40 5.60
C SER A 163 -13.33 27.28 5.16
N ASP A 164 -14.18 26.81 6.07
CA ASP A 164 -15.22 25.79 5.78
C ASP A 164 -16.16 26.21 4.64
N ALA A 165 -16.39 27.51 4.50
CA ALA A 165 -17.18 28.08 3.41
C ALA A 165 -16.52 27.87 2.03
N GLN A 166 -15.19 27.90 1.94
CA GLN A 166 -14.48 27.61 0.69
C GLN A 166 -14.65 26.14 0.30
N CYS A 167 -14.55 25.21 1.26
CA CYS A 167 -14.81 23.78 1.03
C CYS A 167 -16.27 23.54 0.60
N SER A 168 -17.22 24.20 1.27
CA SER A 168 -18.66 24.11 0.98
C SER A 168 -19.07 24.64 -0.39
N SER A 169 -18.19 25.34 -1.11
CA SER A 169 -18.47 25.81 -2.48
C SER A 169 -18.51 24.67 -3.51
N CYS A 170 -17.84 23.55 -3.23
CA CYS A 170 -17.78 22.38 -4.11
C CYS A 170 -18.49 21.15 -3.53
N HIS A 171 -18.49 20.98 -2.19
CA HIS A 171 -19.16 19.84 -1.56
C HIS A 171 -20.69 19.91 -1.69
N GLN A 172 -21.31 18.79 -2.11
CA GLN A 172 -22.77 18.70 -2.30
C GLN A 172 -23.57 18.87 -1.00
N ILE A 173 -22.97 18.46 0.13
CA ILE A 173 -23.51 18.68 1.46
C ILE A 173 -22.79 19.90 2.02
N THR A 174 -23.52 21.00 2.14
CA THR A 174 -23.03 22.24 2.73
C THR A 174 -22.89 22.06 4.23
N MET A 175 -21.73 22.40 4.78
CA MET A 175 -21.42 22.26 6.20
C MET A 175 -20.86 23.58 6.70
N GLU A 176 -21.48 24.18 7.72
CA GLU A 176 -20.99 25.43 8.28
C GLU A 176 -19.94 25.20 9.38
N ASN A 177 -19.97 24.01 9.99
CA ASN A 177 -19.04 23.56 11.01
C ASN A 177 -19.14 22.04 11.19
N PHE A 178 -18.32 21.47 12.07
CA PHE A 178 -18.30 20.03 12.34
C PHE A 178 -19.64 19.46 12.85
N ALA A 179 -20.50 20.24 13.51
CA ALA A 179 -21.82 19.78 13.94
C ALA A 179 -22.75 19.46 12.75
N ASP A 180 -22.47 19.99 11.56
CA ASP A 180 -23.20 19.69 10.32
C ASP A 180 -22.56 18.55 9.50
N HIS A 181 -21.38 18.07 9.91
CA HIS A 181 -20.69 16.95 9.25
C HIS A 181 -21.57 15.69 9.17
N SER A 182 -21.51 14.96 8.05
CA SER A 182 -22.21 13.68 7.88
C SER A 182 -21.75 12.63 8.90
N ALA A 183 -22.55 11.58 9.11
CA ALA A 183 -22.12 10.46 9.93
C ALA A 183 -20.94 9.74 9.26
N PHE A 184 -19.98 9.26 10.07
CA PHE A 184 -18.90 8.42 9.59
C PHE A 184 -19.43 7.05 9.15
N ASP A 185 -18.68 6.38 8.27
CA ASP A 185 -19.02 5.04 7.83
C ASP A 185 -19.04 4.05 9.01
N LEU A 186 -19.87 3.02 8.92
CA LEU A 186 -19.98 1.98 9.94
C LEU A 186 -18.72 1.10 10.04
N GLN A 187 -17.75 1.26 9.15
CA GLN A 187 -16.47 0.54 9.17
C GLN A 187 -15.34 1.44 9.68
N PHE A 188 -15.58 2.74 9.83
CA PHE A 188 -14.57 3.69 10.27
C PHE A 188 -14.00 3.32 11.65
N PRO A 189 -12.65 3.31 11.85
CA PRO A 189 -11.60 3.80 10.95
C PRO A 189 -10.93 2.73 10.06
N LEU A 190 -11.47 1.51 9.96
CA LEU A 190 -10.80 0.39 9.30
C LEU A 190 -11.39 0.10 7.92
N TRP A 191 -10.56 0.22 6.89
CA TRP A 191 -10.93 -0.17 5.52
C TRP A 191 -10.78 -1.68 5.25
N ARG A 192 -9.89 -2.34 5.98
CA ARG A 192 -9.55 -3.77 5.85
C ARG A 192 -9.41 -4.40 7.23
N ARG A 193 -9.44 -5.73 7.29
CA ARG A 193 -9.06 -6.47 8.51
C ARG A 193 -7.58 -6.24 8.86
N THR A 194 -7.25 -6.45 10.13
CA THR A 194 -5.86 -6.43 10.63
C THR A 194 -5.02 -7.55 10.03
N SER A 195 -3.69 -7.38 10.03
CA SER A 195 -2.74 -8.44 9.66
C SER A 195 -2.74 -9.61 10.64
N LEU A 196 -3.07 -9.35 11.90
CA LEU A 196 -3.09 -10.36 12.96
C LEU A 196 -4.51 -10.83 13.24
N ARG A 197 -4.67 -12.14 13.40
CA ARG A 197 -5.86 -12.87 13.87
C ARG A 197 -6.05 -12.74 15.37
N PHE A 198 -5.92 -11.52 15.89
CA PHE A 198 -5.97 -11.25 17.32
C PHE A 198 -7.31 -10.67 17.74
N ASP A 199 -8.09 -11.44 18.51
CA ASP A 199 -9.38 -10.99 19.01
C ASP A 199 -9.29 -10.45 20.45
N HIS A 200 -9.43 -9.14 20.60
CA HIS A 200 -9.44 -8.47 21.91
C HIS A 200 -10.61 -8.89 22.80
N VAL A 201 -11.81 -9.18 22.23
CA VAL A 201 -12.99 -9.59 23.02
C VAL A 201 -12.71 -10.93 23.70
N SER A 202 -12.14 -11.88 22.94
CA SER A 202 -11.75 -13.18 23.47
C SER A 202 -10.63 -13.08 24.51
N HIS A 203 -9.56 -12.34 24.23
CA HIS A 203 -8.45 -12.20 25.19
C HIS A 203 -8.87 -11.51 26.48
N LEU A 204 -9.43 -10.30 26.39
CA LEU A 204 -9.77 -9.49 27.56
C LEU A 204 -11.01 -10.02 28.29
N GLY A 205 -12.01 -10.52 27.56
CA GLY A 205 -13.29 -10.95 28.12
C GLY A 205 -13.33 -12.40 28.60
N LYS A 206 -12.53 -13.30 28.00
CA LYS A 206 -12.53 -14.74 28.34
C LYS A 206 -11.24 -15.15 29.03
N TYR A 207 -10.08 -14.93 28.41
CA TYR A 207 -8.81 -15.51 28.87
C TYR A 207 -8.19 -14.75 30.05
N PHE A 208 -8.27 -13.41 30.08
CA PHE A 208 -7.71 -12.58 31.16
C PHE A 208 -8.74 -12.17 32.23
N SER A 209 -9.95 -12.72 32.16
CA SER A 209 -11.07 -12.36 33.07
C SER A 209 -10.87 -12.85 34.51
N GLN A 210 -9.97 -13.80 34.73
CA GLN A 210 -9.61 -14.34 36.05
C GLN A 210 -8.12 -14.11 36.32
N ALA A 211 -7.76 -12.83 36.40
CA ALA A 211 -6.39 -12.32 36.56
C ALA A 211 -5.46 -13.24 37.36
N GLY A 212 -4.61 -13.97 36.63
CA GLY A 212 -3.33 -14.43 37.14
C GLY A 212 -2.42 -13.24 37.43
N ALA A 213 -1.34 -13.47 38.19
CA ALA A 213 -0.39 -12.40 38.53
C ALA A 213 0.33 -11.81 37.31
N ASP A 214 0.36 -12.55 36.19
CA ASP A 214 1.08 -12.22 34.96
C ASP A 214 0.15 -11.82 33.80
N ASP A 215 -1.17 -11.70 34.03
CA ASP A 215 -2.14 -11.34 32.99
C ASP A 215 -2.08 -9.83 32.65
N PRO A 216 -2.18 -9.44 31.36
CA PRO A 216 -2.32 -8.04 30.97
C PRO A 216 -3.54 -7.38 31.65
N THR A 217 -3.32 -6.19 32.20
CA THR A 217 -4.33 -5.43 32.96
C THR A 217 -4.92 -4.27 32.17
N GLY A 218 -4.29 -3.87 31.06
CA GLY A 218 -4.76 -2.80 30.20
C GLY A 218 -4.12 -2.80 28.80
N CYS A 219 -4.54 -1.83 27.98
CA CYS A 219 -4.13 -1.76 26.58
C CYS A 219 -2.61 -1.54 26.41
N VAL A 220 -1.98 -0.80 27.32
CA VAL A 220 -0.56 -0.41 27.25
C VAL A 220 0.43 -1.52 27.62
N ASP A 221 -0.09 -2.63 28.14
CA ASP A 221 0.70 -3.83 28.38
C ASP A 221 1.08 -4.50 27.05
N CYS A 222 0.21 -4.39 26.03
CA CYS A 222 0.48 -4.89 24.68
C CYS A 222 0.91 -3.79 23.70
N HIS A 223 0.46 -2.54 23.91
CA HIS A 223 0.67 -1.44 22.97
C HIS A 223 1.74 -0.41 23.42
N VAL A 224 2.44 0.18 22.45
CA VAL A 224 3.49 1.19 22.67
C VAL A 224 2.94 2.60 22.40
N VAL A 225 2.43 3.25 23.44
CA VAL A 225 1.80 4.59 23.34
C VAL A 225 2.78 5.72 23.02
N GLN A 226 4.08 5.56 23.34
CA GLN A 226 5.09 6.58 23.03
C GLN A 226 5.36 6.74 21.53
N ARG A 227 4.87 5.80 20.72
CA ARG A 227 4.96 5.81 19.25
C ARG A 227 3.57 5.85 18.60
N ALA A 228 2.54 6.22 19.36
CA ALA A 228 1.19 6.31 18.88
C ALA A 228 1.01 7.59 18.07
N ASP A 229 1.04 7.46 16.74
CA ASP A 229 0.71 8.53 15.81
C ASP A 229 -0.61 8.23 15.11
N VAL A 230 -0.60 7.84 13.83
CA VAL A 230 -1.80 7.40 13.11
C VAL A 230 -2.31 6.06 13.64
N ALA A 231 -1.40 5.14 13.95
CA ALA A 231 -1.70 3.85 14.57
C ALA A 231 -1.02 3.73 15.94
N VAL A 232 -1.54 2.82 16.77
CA VAL A 232 -0.92 2.47 18.07
C VAL A 232 -0.20 1.13 17.91
N PRO A 233 1.15 1.13 17.76
CA PRO A 233 1.89 -0.09 17.51
C PRO A 233 1.79 -1.07 18.69
N VAL A 234 1.86 -2.36 18.38
CA VAL A 234 1.96 -3.45 19.37
C VAL A 234 3.44 -3.70 19.68
N ARG A 235 3.73 -4.15 20.90
CA ARG A 235 5.05 -4.64 21.30
C ARG A 235 5.44 -5.92 20.56
N GLY A 236 6.71 -6.31 20.68
CA GLY A 236 7.21 -7.55 20.08
C GLY A 236 6.54 -8.81 20.64
N PHE A 237 6.68 -9.92 19.92
CA PHE A 237 6.15 -11.23 20.32
C PHE A 237 6.69 -11.68 21.68
N GLU A 238 7.99 -11.48 21.90
CA GLU A 238 8.71 -11.86 23.12
C GLU A 238 8.19 -11.14 24.37
N GLU A 239 7.74 -9.89 24.20
CA GLU A 239 7.21 -9.06 25.29
C GLU A 239 5.73 -9.34 25.58
N THR A 240 4.96 -9.79 24.59
CA THR A 240 3.48 -9.76 24.66
C THR A 240 2.84 -11.13 24.61
N CYS A 241 3.39 -12.04 23.80
CA CYS A 241 2.72 -13.29 23.44
C CYS A 241 3.48 -14.52 23.95
N ALA A 242 4.82 -14.43 23.99
CA ALA A 242 5.69 -15.59 24.17
C ALA A 242 5.46 -16.36 25.49
N SER A 243 5.09 -15.67 26.57
CA SER A 243 4.84 -16.32 27.87
C SER A 243 3.75 -17.38 27.83
N CYS A 244 2.79 -17.25 26.90
CA CYS A 244 1.67 -18.18 26.74
C CYS A 244 1.71 -18.95 25.41
N HIS A 245 2.19 -18.33 24.32
CA HIS A 245 2.08 -18.87 22.95
C HIS A 245 3.39 -19.36 22.34
N ALA A 246 4.55 -19.19 23.00
CA ALA A 246 5.81 -19.71 22.43
C ALA A 246 5.80 -21.24 22.26
N GLY A 247 5.11 -21.95 23.16
CA GLY A 247 4.94 -23.41 23.06
C GLY A 247 4.19 -23.84 21.80
N ASP A 248 3.15 -23.10 21.40
CA ASP A 248 2.34 -23.43 20.22
C ASP A 248 3.16 -23.44 18.92
N ILE A 249 4.18 -22.57 18.83
CA ILE A 249 5.08 -22.48 17.66
C ILE A 249 5.98 -23.72 17.62
N ASN A 250 6.51 -24.12 18.76
CA ASN A 250 7.53 -25.16 18.90
C ASN A 250 6.95 -26.58 18.99
N ASP A 251 5.64 -26.74 18.81
CA ASP A 251 4.94 -28.03 18.87
C ASP A 251 4.38 -28.49 17.50
N ARG A 252 4.54 -27.69 16.44
CA ARG A 252 4.02 -27.98 15.10
C ARG A 252 5.13 -28.07 14.07
N ALA A 253 5.69 -29.26 13.91
CA ALA A 253 6.75 -29.50 12.94
C ALA A 253 6.25 -29.44 11.48
N LEU A 254 7.16 -29.08 10.58
CA LEU A 254 7.01 -29.19 9.13
C LEU A 254 7.58 -30.54 8.68
N THR A 255 6.76 -31.39 8.07
CA THR A 255 7.25 -32.60 7.37
C THR A 255 7.62 -32.24 5.94
N ILE A 256 8.86 -32.54 5.52
CA ILE A 256 9.32 -32.29 4.14
C ILE A 256 9.48 -33.57 3.32
N LEU A 257 9.64 -34.70 4.00
CA LEU A 257 9.88 -36.00 3.36
C LEU A 257 9.29 -37.10 4.25
N SER A 258 8.55 -38.02 3.65
CA SER A 258 8.02 -39.22 4.30
C SER A 258 8.32 -40.47 3.46
N LEU A 259 8.32 -41.64 4.10
CA LEU A 259 8.36 -42.92 3.39
C LEU A 259 6.93 -43.35 3.08
N PRO A 260 6.46 -43.31 1.81
CA PRO A 260 5.18 -43.91 1.45
C PRO A 260 5.27 -45.45 1.46
N GLU A 261 4.11 -46.11 1.50
CA GLU A 261 4.04 -47.57 1.44
C GLU A 261 4.60 -48.09 0.11
N MET A 262 5.59 -48.99 0.18
CA MET A 262 6.13 -49.67 -0.99
C MET A 262 5.60 -51.09 -1.10
N SER A 263 5.26 -51.52 -2.32
CA SER A 263 4.99 -52.93 -2.60
C SER A 263 6.26 -53.78 -2.53
N ALA A 264 6.11 -55.11 -2.45
CA ALA A 264 7.24 -56.03 -2.47
C ALA A 264 8.08 -55.90 -3.75
N GLU A 265 7.42 -55.61 -4.88
CA GLU A 265 8.05 -55.39 -6.19
C GLU A 265 8.94 -54.14 -6.17
N GLN A 266 8.41 -53.02 -5.71
CA GLN A 266 9.14 -51.75 -5.58
C GLN A 266 10.33 -51.87 -4.61
N PHE A 267 10.11 -52.50 -3.44
CA PHE A 267 11.17 -52.68 -2.45
C PHE A 267 12.34 -53.54 -2.97
N VAL A 268 12.04 -54.59 -3.75
CA VAL A 268 13.06 -55.44 -4.37
C VAL A 268 13.77 -54.73 -5.53
N ALA A 269 13.08 -53.83 -6.23
CA ALA A 269 13.61 -53.09 -7.37
C ALA A 269 14.66 -52.03 -6.99
N LEU A 270 14.66 -51.53 -5.76
CA LEU A 270 15.73 -50.66 -5.25
C LEU A 270 17.11 -51.30 -5.47
N ASP A 271 18.13 -50.51 -5.86
CA ASP A 271 19.49 -50.99 -6.09
C ASP A 271 20.15 -51.46 -4.79
N GLN A 272 19.94 -52.74 -4.48
CA GLN A 272 20.42 -53.37 -3.25
C GLN A 272 21.96 -53.43 -3.18
N GLU A 273 22.63 -53.49 -4.34
CA GLU A 273 24.10 -53.55 -4.41
C GLU A 273 24.67 -52.19 -4.08
N TYR A 274 24.22 -51.14 -4.77
CA TYR A 274 24.64 -49.77 -4.50
C TYR A 274 24.32 -49.34 -3.07
N LEU A 275 23.11 -49.61 -2.58
CA LEU A 275 22.73 -49.31 -1.20
C LEU A 275 23.60 -50.05 -0.17
N SER A 276 24.16 -51.21 -0.50
CA SER A 276 25.08 -51.91 0.41
C SER A 276 26.44 -51.20 0.56
N GLU A 277 26.83 -50.40 -0.43
CA GLU A 277 28.05 -49.59 -0.42
C GLU A 277 27.85 -48.30 0.39
N VAL A 278 26.72 -47.62 0.19
CA VAL A 278 26.44 -46.30 0.80
C VAL A 278 25.75 -46.38 2.17
N CYS A 279 25.06 -47.48 2.48
CA CYS A 279 24.39 -47.70 3.78
C CYS A 279 25.05 -48.85 4.58
N PRO A 280 26.18 -48.62 5.27
CA PRO A 280 26.93 -49.67 5.96
C PRO A 280 26.19 -50.36 7.11
N SER A 281 25.10 -49.77 7.63
CA SER A 281 24.23 -50.35 8.67
C SER A 281 23.15 -51.30 8.14
N ARG A 282 23.04 -51.50 6.82
CA ARG A 282 21.99 -52.28 6.12
C ARG A 282 22.07 -53.80 6.33
N GLY A 283 23.04 -54.32 7.08
CA GLY A 283 23.25 -55.76 7.30
C GLY A 283 22.45 -56.40 8.46
N SER A 284 21.33 -55.81 8.90
CA SER A 284 20.54 -56.36 10.01
C SER A 284 19.84 -57.67 9.63
N ARG A 285 19.55 -58.52 10.63
CA ARG A 285 18.81 -59.77 10.40
C ARG A 285 17.41 -59.47 9.85
N GLU A 286 16.79 -58.42 10.38
CA GLU A 286 15.45 -57.95 10.06
C GLU A 286 15.36 -57.53 8.60
N PHE A 287 16.33 -56.74 8.10
CA PHE A 287 16.41 -56.38 6.68
C PHE A 287 16.47 -57.61 5.77
N TYR A 288 17.37 -58.57 6.05
CA TYR A 288 17.48 -59.76 5.21
C TYR A 288 16.20 -60.61 5.22
N LEU A 289 15.47 -60.65 6.35
CA LEU A 289 14.18 -61.33 6.41
C LEU A 289 13.15 -60.62 5.52
N SER A 290 13.03 -59.28 5.62
CA SER A 290 12.14 -58.50 4.76
C SER A 290 12.49 -58.66 3.27
N LEU A 291 13.78 -58.65 2.91
CA LEU A 291 14.21 -58.85 1.52
C LEU A 291 13.91 -60.28 1.01
N ILE A 292 14.04 -61.31 1.85
CA ILE A 292 13.68 -62.68 1.49
C ILE A 292 12.16 -62.79 1.27
N GLN A 293 11.35 -62.23 2.18
CA GLN A 293 9.89 -62.21 2.07
C GLN A 293 9.44 -61.48 0.82
N ALA A 294 9.99 -60.29 0.55
CA ALA A 294 9.67 -59.53 -0.65
C ALA A 294 10.01 -60.30 -1.93
N ARG A 295 11.21 -60.89 -2.03
CA ARG A 295 11.59 -61.71 -3.18
C ARG A 295 10.71 -62.95 -3.36
N GLN A 296 10.23 -63.55 -2.27
CA GLN A 296 9.29 -64.67 -2.32
C GLN A 296 7.91 -64.23 -2.82
N ALA A 297 7.40 -63.10 -2.33
CA ALA A 297 6.15 -62.48 -2.79
C ALA A 297 6.20 -62.23 -4.32
N VAL A 298 7.24 -61.54 -4.80
CA VAL A 298 7.46 -61.30 -6.25
C VAL A 298 7.55 -62.61 -7.04
N ALA A 299 8.31 -63.59 -6.56
CA ALA A 299 8.48 -64.87 -7.26
C ALA A 299 7.18 -65.69 -7.36
N ASN A 300 6.26 -65.51 -6.42
CA ASN A 300 4.95 -66.18 -6.42
C ASN A 300 3.92 -65.46 -7.30
N GLY A 301 4.26 -64.29 -7.86
CA GLY A 301 3.29 -63.41 -8.53
C GLY A 301 2.22 -62.89 -7.58
N ASP A 302 2.56 -62.82 -6.29
CA ASP A 302 1.72 -62.29 -5.22
C ASP A 302 2.47 -61.11 -4.60
N PRO A 303 2.44 -59.92 -5.22
CA PRO A 303 3.12 -58.72 -4.71
C PRO A 303 2.64 -58.32 -3.30
N PHE A 304 1.52 -58.90 -2.84
CA PHE A 304 0.90 -58.72 -1.53
C PHE A 304 1.14 -59.89 -0.56
N GLY A 305 2.12 -60.75 -0.83
CA GLY A 305 2.45 -61.93 -0.01
C GLY A 305 2.91 -61.58 1.42
N ASP A 306 3.75 -62.40 2.04
CA ASP A 306 4.16 -62.22 3.46
C ASP A 306 5.10 -61.01 3.73
N PHE A 307 5.28 -60.10 2.76
CA PHE A 307 6.08 -58.89 2.93
C PHE A 307 5.20 -57.78 3.53
N GLU A 308 5.64 -57.25 4.67
CA GLU A 308 5.00 -56.11 5.31
C GLU A 308 5.93 -54.89 5.22
N SER A 309 5.46 -53.85 4.53
CA SER A 309 6.10 -52.53 4.54
C SER A 309 6.02 -51.93 5.95
N ILE A 310 7.12 -51.33 6.41
CA ILE A 310 7.12 -50.58 7.67
C ILE A 310 6.22 -49.33 7.58
N ALA A 311 5.98 -48.83 6.37
CA ALA A 311 5.14 -47.68 6.04
C ALA A 311 3.71 -48.10 5.64
N TYR A 312 3.17 -49.16 6.24
CA TYR A 312 1.83 -49.66 5.90
C TYR A 312 0.75 -48.58 6.02
N GLY A 313 0.03 -48.32 4.93
CA GLY A 313 -1.03 -47.33 4.81
C GLY A 313 -0.55 -45.88 4.76
N GLU A 314 0.76 -45.64 4.68
CA GLU A 314 1.34 -44.29 4.61
C GLU A 314 1.50 -43.83 3.16
N GLY A 315 1.28 -42.54 2.93
CA GLY A 315 1.50 -41.88 1.65
C GLY A 315 2.46 -40.70 1.78
N MET A 316 2.74 -40.04 0.66
CA MET A 316 3.49 -38.79 0.64
C MET A 316 2.70 -37.70 1.37
N ASP A 317 3.39 -36.96 2.24
CA ASP A 317 2.84 -35.72 2.78
C ASP A 317 2.67 -34.67 1.65
N PRO A 318 1.71 -33.73 1.75
CA PRO A 318 1.45 -32.74 0.69
C PRO A 318 2.68 -31.93 0.23
N VAL A 319 3.61 -31.66 1.14
CA VAL A 319 4.87 -30.98 0.82
C VAL A 319 5.72 -31.87 -0.09
N MET A 320 5.92 -33.13 0.28
CA MET A 320 6.69 -34.09 -0.51
C MET A 320 6.03 -34.36 -1.87
N GLN A 321 4.70 -34.57 -1.89
CA GLN A 321 3.96 -34.81 -3.12
C GLN A 321 4.13 -33.64 -4.10
N TRP A 322 3.99 -32.40 -3.62
CA TRP A 322 4.22 -31.20 -4.44
C TRP A 322 5.69 -31.07 -4.87
N SER A 323 6.64 -31.38 -3.99
CA SER A 323 8.07 -31.31 -4.30
C SER A 323 8.45 -32.30 -5.41
N MET A 324 7.82 -33.47 -5.42
CA MET A 324 8.05 -34.51 -6.43
C MET A 324 7.19 -34.35 -7.69
N ALA A 325 6.33 -33.33 -7.75
CA ALA A 325 5.34 -33.16 -8.83
C ALA A 325 4.52 -34.45 -9.09
N SER A 326 4.13 -35.14 -8.01
CA SER A 326 3.48 -36.45 -8.11
C SER A 326 1.96 -36.36 -8.08
N ASP A 327 1.31 -36.99 -9.06
CA ASP A 327 -0.16 -37.06 -9.15
C ASP A 327 -0.81 -37.93 -8.09
N SER A 328 -0.04 -38.78 -7.39
CA SER A 328 -0.54 -39.65 -6.35
C SER A 328 0.33 -39.60 -5.10
N ALA A 329 -0.30 -39.38 -3.94
CA ALA A 329 0.38 -39.52 -2.65
C ALA A 329 0.66 -41.00 -2.31
N ASP A 330 -0.17 -41.92 -2.82
CA ASP A 330 -0.02 -43.36 -2.61
C ASP A 330 0.63 -43.99 -3.85
N ILE A 331 1.76 -44.66 -3.63
CA ILE A 331 2.50 -45.32 -4.71
C ILE A 331 2.35 -46.84 -4.68
N TYR A 332 1.67 -47.39 -3.67
CA TYR A 332 1.69 -48.83 -3.39
C TYR A 332 1.23 -49.68 -4.58
N ASP A 333 0.16 -49.25 -5.24
CA ASP A 333 -0.45 -49.94 -6.39
C ASP A 333 0.17 -49.53 -7.75
N LEU A 334 1.16 -48.61 -7.75
CA LEU A 334 1.82 -48.17 -8.98
C LEU A 334 2.86 -49.19 -9.46
N PRO A 335 3.00 -49.41 -10.78
CA PRO A 335 4.02 -50.31 -11.31
C PRO A 335 5.43 -49.75 -11.08
N ILE A 336 6.44 -50.62 -11.08
CA ILE A 336 7.85 -50.22 -10.86
C ILE A 336 8.34 -49.20 -11.90
N ASP A 337 7.83 -49.25 -13.12
CA ASP A 337 8.19 -48.33 -14.22
C ASP A 337 7.34 -47.06 -14.26
N ASP A 338 6.49 -46.83 -13.26
CA ASP A 338 5.82 -45.55 -13.07
C ASP A 338 6.85 -44.46 -12.75
N VAL A 339 6.65 -43.27 -13.33
CA VAL A 339 7.57 -42.14 -13.18
C VAL A 339 7.72 -41.72 -11.73
N THR A 340 6.63 -41.71 -10.94
CA THR A 340 6.69 -41.34 -9.51
C THR A 340 7.54 -42.34 -8.72
N VAL A 341 7.39 -43.63 -9.03
CA VAL A 341 8.10 -44.71 -8.33
C VAL A 341 9.59 -44.69 -8.68
N ASP A 342 9.93 -44.49 -9.96
CA ASP A 342 11.32 -44.39 -10.42
C ASP A 342 12.00 -43.15 -9.83
N ASP A 343 11.36 -41.96 -9.91
CA ASP A 343 11.88 -40.71 -9.37
C ASP A 343 12.09 -40.79 -7.84
N LEU A 344 11.15 -41.40 -7.10
CA LEU A 344 11.31 -41.62 -5.67
C LEU A 344 12.51 -42.51 -5.36
N SER A 345 12.64 -43.60 -6.13
CA SER A 345 13.72 -44.56 -5.96
C SER A 345 15.07 -43.88 -6.17
N TRP A 346 15.23 -43.12 -7.26
CA TRP A 346 16.45 -42.34 -7.53
C TRP A 346 16.73 -41.30 -6.46
N LEU A 347 15.72 -40.53 -6.03
CA LEU A 347 15.87 -39.55 -4.97
C LEU A 347 16.40 -40.20 -3.68
N PHE A 348 15.86 -41.36 -3.28
CA PHE A 348 16.34 -42.08 -2.09
C PHE A 348 17.76 -42.63 -2.24
N LEU A 349 18.13 -43.14 -3.42
CA LEU A 349 19.49 -43.60 -3.70
C LEU A 349 20.49 -42.44 -3.62
N ASP A 350 20.18 -41.33 -4.28
CA ASP A 350 21.04 -40.14 -4.31
C ASP A 350 21.15 -39.51 -2.93
N MET A 351 20.07 -39.45 -2.14
CA MET A 351 20.12 -38.98 -0.76
C MET A 351 20.94 -39.90 0.14
N ALA A 352 20.94 -41.22 -0.09
CA ALA A 352 21.78 -42.16 0.64
C ALA A 352 23.27 -41.92 0.36
N ASP A 353 23.62 -41.54 -0.86
CA ASP A 353 25.01 -41.31 -1.29
C ASP A 353 25.51 -39.88 -1.10
N SER A 354 24.65 -38.87 -1.22
CA SER A 354 25.02 -37.45 -1.25
C SER A 354 24.44 -36.64 -0.09
N GLY A 355 23.51 -37.18 0.70
CA GLY A 355 22.90 -36.45 1.81
C GLY A 355 21.78 -35.52 1.37
N ALA A 356 21.79 -34.26 1.80
CA ALA A 356 20.67 -33.34 1.60
C ALA A 356 20.62 -32.70 0.20
N SER A 357 21.73 -32.68 -0.55
CA SER A 357 21.82 -31.95 -1.83
C SER A 357 20.75 -32.35 -2.87
N PRO A 358 20.45 -33.65 -3.11
CA PRO A 358 19.41 -34.02 -4.08
C PRO A 358 18.03 -33.44 -3.74
N LEU A 359 17.72 -33.31 -2.45
CA LEU A 359 16.48 -32.68 -2.00
C LEU A 359 16.51 -31.17 -2.20
N ALA A 360 17.67 -30.52 -2.05
CA ALA A 360 17.83 -29.10 -2.36
C ALA A 360 17.64 -28.83 -3.86
N ASP A 361 18.26 -29.66 -4.71
CA ASP A 361 18.14 -29.54 -6.17
C ASP A 361 16.68 -29.73 -6.62
N LEU A 362 15.98 -30.73 -6.06
CA LEU A 362 14.54 -30.92 -6.31
C LEU A 362 13.74 -29.65 -5.95
N LEU A 363 14.02 -29.03 -4.80
CA LEU A 363 13.31 -27.83 -4.38
C LEU A 363 13.68 -26.58 -5.21
N ASP A 364 14.91 -26.48 -5.68
CA ASP A 364 15.34 -25.40 -6.59
C ASP A 364 14.49 -25.39 -7.86
N ASP A 365 14.27 -26.56 -8.45
CA ASP A 365 13.42 -26.72 -9.64
C ASP A 365 11.97 -26.30 -9.36
N ARG A 366 11.40 -26.74 -8.23
CA ARG A 366 10.00 -26.42 -7.87
C ARG A 366 9.78 -24.97 -7.46
N SER A 367 10.80 -24.33 -6.88
CA SER A 367 10.73 -22.93 -6.44
C SER A 367 10.81 -21.93 -7.61
N ALA A 368 11.17 -22.39 -8.81
CA ALA A 368 11.41 -21.54 -9.98
C ALA A 368 12.34 -20.34 -9.69
N GLY A 369 13.31 -20.51 -8.78
CA GLY A 369 14.27 -19.48 -8.39
C GLY A 369 13.74 -18.40 -7.44
N THR A 370 12.55 -18.57 -6.86
CA THR A 370 12.01 -17.65 -5.83
C THR A 370 12.76 -17.77 -4.51
N VAL A 371 13.25 -18.96 -4.17
CA VAL A 371 14.04 -19.25 -2.98
C VAL A 371 14.93 -20.46 -3.27
N GLU A 372 16.19 -20.41 -2.87
CA GLU A 372 17.09 -21.55 -3.06
C GLU A 372 16.68 -22.72 -2.13
N GLY A 373 16.72 -23.95 -2.61
CA GLY A 373 16.47 -25.17 -1.85
C GLY A 373 17.40 -25.29 -0.64
N SER A 374 18.63 -24.78 -0.75
CA SER A 374 19.57 -24.71 0.37
C SER A 374 19.10 -23.80 1.52
N VAL A 375 18.32 -22.75 1.22
CA VAL A 375 17.70 -21.87 2.23
C VAL A 375 16.52 -22.56 2.90
N LEU A 376 15.70 -23.28 2.12
CA LEU A 376 14.59 -24.09 2.64
C LEU A 376 15.07 -25.23 3.56
N LEU A 377 16.25 -25.77 3.30
CA LEU A 377 16.85 -26.86 4.06
C LEU A 377 17.95 -26.39 5.03
N ALA A 378 17.99 -25.10 5.36
CA ALA A 378 19.07 -24.57 6.20
C ALA A 378 19.16 -25.33 7.53
N GLY A 379 20.37 -25.80 7.86
CA GLY A 379 20.63 -26.60 9.06
C GLY A 379 20.37 -28.11 8.92
N LEU A 380 19.86 -28.60 7.77
CA LEU A 380 19.70 -30.03 7.53
C LEU A 380 21.07 -30.66 7.25
N SER A 381 21.44 -31.67 8.05
CA SER A 381 22.73 -32.34 7.89
C SER A 381 22.63 -33.56 6.97
N ASP A 382 23.64 -33.77 6.13
CA ASP A 382 23.76 -34.97 5.29
C ASP A 382 23.69 -36.26 6.11
N ALA A 383 24.27 -36.27 7.31
CA ALA A 383 24.25 -37.43 8.18
C ALA A 383 22.83 -37.81 8.61
N LEU A 384 21.97 -36.81 8.89
CA LEU A 384 20.58 -37.04 9.27
C LEU A 384 19.78 -37.62 8.10
N VAL A 385 19.93 -37.04 6.90
CA VAL A 385 19.27 -37.53 5.68
C VAL A 385 19.68 -38.97 5.39
N ARG A 386 20.98 -39.25 5.37
CA ARG A 386 21.52 -40.60 5.16
C ARG A 386 20.98 -41.60 6.18
N GLN A 387 20.92 -41.20 7.44
CA GLN A 387 20.39 -42.06 8.50
C GLN A 387 18.91 -42.41 8.27
N ALA A 388 18.10 -41.44 7.84
CA ALA A 388 16.69 -41.67 7.51
C ALA A 388 16.54 -42.62 6.32
N VAL A 389 17.09 -42.26 5.17
CA VAL A 389 16.90 -43.03 3.92
C VAL A 389 17.52 -44.41 3.98
N CYS A 390 18.66 -44.59 4.66
CA CYS A 390 19.26 -45.91 4.83
C CYS A 390 18.42 -46.82 5.73
N ALA A 391 17.76 -46.27 6.76
CA ALA A 391 16.84 -47.04 7.60
C ALA A 391 15.59 -47.45 6.79
N TRP A 392 14.99 -46.49 6.08
CA TRP A 392 13.79 -46.70 5.26
C TRP A 392 14.03 -47.70 4.13
N ALA A 393 15.14 -47.57 3.41
CA ALA A 393 15.52 -48.51 2.36
C ALA A 393 15.88 -49.91 2.91
N SER A 394 16.02 -50.05 4.23
CA SER A 394 16.17 -51.32 4.94
C SER A 394 14.85 -51.83 5.54
N ASN A 395 13.71 -51.22 5.18
CA ASN A 395 12.38 -51.47 5.75
C ASN A 395 12.33 -51.29 7.29
N ALA A 396 12.97 -50.23 7.79
CA ALA A 396 13.06 -49.92 9.21
C ALA A 396 12.77 -48.43 9.50
N GLU A 397 12.14 -48.16 10.65
CA GLU A 397 11.97 -46.79 11.14
C GLU A 397 13.15 -46.33 12.00
N VAL A 398 13.37 -45.01 12.06
CA VAL A 398 14.33 -44.39 12.98
C VAL A 398 13.71 -43.16 13.62
N ARG A 399 13.77 -43.08 14.95
CA ARG A 399 13.24 -41.96 15.73
C ARG A 399 14.35 -41.24 16.46
N GLN A 400 14.29 -39.92 16.43
CA GLN A 400 15.12 -39.03 17.21
C GLN A 400 14.22 -37.99 17.88
N ASP A 401 14.59 -37.59 19.09
CA ASP A 401 13.94 -36.45 19.73
C ASP A 401 14.29 -35.16 18.97
N PRO A 402 13.36 -34.20 18.83
CA PRO A 402 13.67 -32.89 18.27
C PRO A 402 14.83 -32.22 19.02
N PRO A 403 15.73 -31.48 18.35
CA PRO A 403 16.81 -30.78 19.03
C PRO A 403 16.27 -29.71 19.97
N LEU A 404 17.02 -29.44 21.05
CA LEU A 404 16.72 -28.32 21.93
C LEU A 404 16.94 -27.01 21.18
N GLY A 405 15.90 -26.18 21.05
CA GLY A 405 15.92 -24.96 20.23
C GLY A 405 15.61 -25.22 18.76
N GLY A 406 14.79 -26.22 18.45
CA GLY A 406 14.35 -26.48 17.08
C GLY A 406 15.43 -27.07 16.16
N GLY A 407 15.05 -27.33 14.92
CA GLY A 407 15.88 -27.92 13.88
C GLY A 407 15.31 -29.21 13.31
N TRP A 408 16.13 -29.83 12.46
CA TRP A 408 15.77 -31.04 11.72
C TRP A 408 15.89 -32.30 12.58
N TYR A 409 14.93 -33.20 12.46
CA TYR A 409 14.92 -34.50 13.14
C TYR A 409 14.12 -35.55 12.36
N ILE A 410 14.34 -36.82 12.70
CA ILE A 410 13.62 -37.94 12.09
C ILE A 410 12.59 -38.46 13.08
N ASN A 411 11.33 -38.56 12.66
CA ASN A 411 10.25 -39.13 13.46
C ASN A 411 9.71 -40.41 12.80
N GLY A 412 10.46 -41.49 12.93
CA GLY A 412 10.10 -42.81 12.41
C GLY A 412 10.31 -42.85 10.91
N LEU A 413 9.26 -42.50 10.17
CA LEU A 413 9.18 -42.57 8.71
C LEU A 413 9.17 -41.20 8.03
N SER A 414 9.40 -40.12 8.78
CA SER A 414 9.42 -38.77 8.23
C SER A 414 10.62 -37.95 8.70
N LEU A 415 11.07 -37.06 7.82
CA LEU A 415 12.03 -36.00 8.11
C LEU A 415 11.27 -34.71 8.39
N ASN A 416 11.48 -34.15 9.58
CA ASN A 416 10.70 -33.08 10.14
C ASN A 416 11.60 -31.90 10.52
N TYR A 417 11.05 -30.69 10.47
CA TYR A 417 11.66 -29.47 11.00
C TYR A 417 10.82 -28.88 12.11
N MET A 418 11.42 -28.67 13.27
CA MET A 418 10.81 -27.92 14.36
C MET A 418 11.34 -26.48 14.36
N PRO A 419 10.49 -25.43 14.33
CA PRO A 419 10.99 -24.05 14.44
C PRO A 419 11.63 -23.78 15.81
N ASP A 420 12.65 -22.93 15.85
CA ASP A 420 13.32 -22.49 17.10
C ASP A 420 12.53 -21.39 17.84
N GLY A 421 11.60 -20.75 17.15
CA GLY A 421 10.70 -19.76 17.75
C GLY A 421 10.06 -18.83 16.73
N HIS A 422 9.60 -17.68 17.21
CA HIS A 422 8.97 -16.67 16.36
C HIS A 422 9.98 -16.09 15.37
N ALA A 423 9.52 -15.84 14.14
CA ALA A 423 10.35 -15.40 13.01
C ALA A 423 11.48 -16.36 12.60
N ASP A 424 11.31 -17.68 12.85
CA ASP A 424 12.20 -18.71 12.33
C ASP A 424 12.36 -18.60 10.80
N PRO A 425 13.60 -18.49 10.27
CA PRO A 425 13.84 -18.21 8.87
C PRO A 425 13.46 -19.37 7.94
N VAL A 426 13.65 -20.62 8.37
CA VAL A 426 13.31 -21.81 7.57
C VAL A 426 11.80 -21.90 7.44
N MET A 427 11.08 -21.81 8.55
CA MET A 427 9.62 -21.85 8.56
C MET A 427 9.02 -20.72 7.72
N ARG A 428 9.57 -19.51 7.85
CA ARG A 428 9.13 -18.36 7.06
C ARG A 428 9.35 -18.57 5.56
N SER A 429 10.53 -19.04 5.14
CA SER A 429 10.81 -19.33 3.73
C SER A 429 9.89 -20.40 3.16
N TRP A 430 9.59 -21.46 3.92
CA TRP A 430 8.62 -22.48 3.50
C TRP A 430 7.20 -21.93 3.36
N LEU A 431 6.75 -21.10 4.30
CA LEU A 431 5.41 -20.53 4.26
C LEU A 431 5.25 -19.47 3.15
N ASP A 432 6.28 -18.65 2.91
CA ASP A 432 6.33 -17.70 1.80
C ASP A 432 6.34 -18.44 0.44
N LEU A 433 7.09 -19.54 0.32
CA LEU A 433 7.05 -20.41 -0.86
C LEU A 433 5.67 -21.05 -1.03
N ALA A 434 5.05 -21.53 0.04
CA ALA A 434 3.76 -22.20 -0.01
C ALA A 434 2.66 -21.31 -0.58
N VAL A 435 2.63 -20.03 -0.21
CA VAL A 435 1.65 -19.07 -0.76
C VAL A 435 1.95 -18.67 -2.20
N ALA A 436 3.22 -18.69 -2.62
CA ALA A 436 3.64 -18.40 -3.99
C ALA A 436 3.46 -19.60 -4.94
N ALA A 437 3.57 -20.84 -4.44
CA ALA A 437 3.64 -22.07 -5.23
C ALA A 437 2.54 -22.21 -6.31
N PRO A 438 1.25 -21.88 -6.05
CA PRO A 438 0.22 -21.97 -7.09
C PRO A 438 0.50 -21.12 -8.33
N THR A 439 1.13 -19.95 -8.16
CA THR A 439 1.47 -19.04 -9.27
C THR A 439 2.75 -19.44 -10.01
N LEU A 440 3.54 -20.36 -9.44
CA LEU A 440 4.76 -20.90 -10.03
C LEU A 440 4.50 -22.15 -10.88
N ALA A 441 3.33 -22.77 -10.74
CA ALA A 441 2.94 -23.96 -11.49
C ALA A 441 2.98 -23.67 -13.01
N THR A 442 3.64 -24.55 -13.75
CA THR A 442 3.87 -24.39 -15.20
C THR A 442 2.83 -25.12 -16.04
N GLU A 443 2.21 -26.17 -15.48
CA GLU A 443 1.10 -26.92 -16.08
C GLU A 443 -0.22 -26.61 -15.36
N HIS A 444 -1.29 -26.36 -16.13
CA HIS A 444 -2.34 -25.45 -15.68
C HIS A 444 -3.34 -25.99 -14.63
N ASP A 445 -3.53 -27.31 -14.50
CA ASP A 445 -4.62 -27.83 -13.64
C ASP A 445 -4.15 -28.72 -12.48
N GLU A 446 -3.34 -29.76 -12.73
CA GLU A 446 -2.97 -30.75 -11.69
C GLU A 446 -1.84 -30.26 -10.78
N GLU A 447 -0.78 -29.68 -11.36
CA GLU A 447 0.33 -29.08 -10.61
C GLU A 447 -0.15 -27.92 -9.72
N ALA A 448 -1.03 -27.07 -10.27
CA ALA A 448 -1.67 -26.00 -9.53
C ALA A 448 -2.54 -26.53 -8.37
N ALA A 449 -3.29 -27.63 -8.58
CA ALA A 449 -4.08 -28.26 -7.53
C ALA A 449 -3.20 -28.79 -6.38
N GLN A 450 -2.08 -29.44 -6.69
CA GLN A 450 -1.13 -29.92 -5.68
C GLN A 450 -0.51 -28.75 -4.89
N ALA A 451 -0.12 -27.67 -5.58
CA ALA A 451 0.40 -26.47 -4.95
C ALA A 451 -0.63 -25.83 -4.00
N LEU A 452 -1.92 -25.81 -4.37
CA LEU A 452 -3.01 -25.35 -3.50
C LEU A 452 -3.17 -26.25 -2.25
N ILE A 453 -3.08 -27.58 -2.40
CA ILE A 453 -3.15 -28.51 -1.26
C ILE A 453 -1.97 -28.30 -0.30
N MET A 454 -0.75 -28.14 -0.84
CA MET A 454 0.46 -27.85 -0.07
C MET A 454 0.31 -26.51 0.68
N ARG A 455 -0.08 -25.45 -0.02
CA ARG A 455 -0.41 -24.14 0.58
C ARG A 455 -1.38 -24.28 1.73
N ASP A 456 -2.58 -24.79 1.46
CA ASP A 456 -3.69 -24.85 2.42
C ASP A 456 -3.41 -25.75 3.62
N THR A 457 -2.49 -26.72 3.46
CA THR A 457 -1.95 -27.52 4.56
C THR A 457 -1.06 -26.68 5.47
N LEU A 458 -0.12 -25.95 4.90
CA LEU A 458 0.87 -25.16 5.65
C LEU A 458 0.27 -23.89 6.28
N ILE A 459 -0.65 -23.21 5.60
CA ILE A 459 -1.32 -22.01 6.12
C ILE A 459 -2.58 -22.32 6.95
N ASN A 460 -2.79 -23.59 7.33
CA ASN A 460 -3.95 -23.94 8.13
C ASN A 460 -3.82 -23.38 9.56
N PRO A 461 -4.77 -22.56 10.07
CA PRO A 461 -4.65 -21.99 11.41
C PRO A 461 -4.62 -23.00 12.54
N LYS A 462 -5.23 -24.16 12.35
CA LYS A 462 -5.37 -25.17 13.41
C LYS A 462 -4.24 -26.18 13.43
N ARG A 463 -3.67 -26.50 12.27
CA ARG A 463 -2.72 -27.61 12.10
C ARG A 463 -1.46 -27.28 11.30
N GLY A 464 -1.37 -26.09 10.71
CA GLY A 464 -0.23 -25.66 9.92
C GLY A 464 1.05 -25.59 10.75
N ALA A 465 2.17 -25.87 10.09
CA ALA A 465 3.50 -25.89 10.70
C ALA A 465 3.84 -24.54 11.37
N GLY A 466 4.51 -24.60 12.51
CA GLY A 466 4.87 -23.44 13.34
C GLY A 466 3.71 -22.62 13.90
N ALA A 467 2.46 -23.06 13.71
CA ALA A 467 1.24 -22.32 14.09
C ALA A 467 1.15 -20.90 13.53
N CYS A 468 1.96 -20.51 12.54
CA CYS A 468 2.11 -19.12 12.11
C CYS A 468 0.78 -18.53 11.62
N ALA A 469 0.02 -19.28 10.81
CA ALA A 469 -1.28 -18.87 10.28
C ALA A 469 -2.43 -18.86 11.31
N SER A 470 -2.17 -19.31 12.54
CA SER A 470 -3.09 -19.11 13.67
C SER A 470 -3.12 -17.65 14.14
N CYS A 471 -2.00 -16.93 13.92
CA CYS A 471 -1.83 -15.54 14.30
C CYS A 471 -1.73 -14.61 13.09
N HIS A 472 -1.03 -15.00 12.04
CA HIS A 472 -0.87 -14.19 10.83
C HIS A 472 -2.00 -14.43 9.84
N GLY A 473 -2.53 -13.34 9.31
CA GLY A 473 -3.43 -13.34 8.17
C GLY A 473 -2.72 -13.79 6.90
N VAL A 474 -3.49 -14.37 5.99
CA VAL A 474 -3.06 -14.65 4.63
C VAL A 474 -4.02 -13.90 3.71
N SER A 475 -3.46 -13.06 2.85
CA SER A 475 -4.23 -12.08 2.11
C SER A 475 -3.85 -12.11 0.63
N ALA A 476 -4.86 -12.08 -0.23
CA ALA A 476 -4.66 -11.88 -1.66
C ALA A 476 -4.52 -10.38 -1.97
N GLU A 477 -3.62 -10.04 -2.89
CA GLU A 477 -3.35 -8.65 -3.26
C GLU A 477 -4.54 -7.97 -3.98
N ASN A 478 -5.34 -8.73 -4.74
CA ASN A 478 -6.38 -8.22 -5.65
C ASN A 478 -7.81 -8.75 -5.40
N GLY A 479 -8.24 -8.92 -4.15
CA GLY A 479 -9.62 -9.32 -3.81
C GLY A 479 -9.74 -10.78 -3.37
N ASP A 480 -10.69 -11.54 -3.92
CA ASP A 480 -10.94 -12.93 -3.51
C ASP A 480 -9.82 -13.86 -4.03
N GLY A 481 -9.06 -14.49 -3.12
CA GLY A 481 -7.81 -15.22 -3.38
C GLY A 481 -7.96 -16.70 -3.75
N ASP A 482 -9.14 -17.12 -4.20
CA ASP A 482 -9.48 -18.55 -4.33
C ASP A 482 -8.93 -19.19 -5.63
N GLY A 483 -8.45 -18.38 -6.59
CA GLY A 483 -7.86 -18.87 -7.84
C GLY A 483 -6.36 -19.16 -7.74
N ALA A 484 -5.85 -20.11 -8.54
CA ALA A 484 -4.42 -20.44 -8.60
C ALA A 484 -3.53 -19.27 -9.06
N ASP A 485 -4.08 -18.37 -9.88
CA ASP A 485 -3.40 -17.15 -10.37
C ASP A 485 -3.40 -16.00 -9.34
N ALA A 486 -4.08 -16.17 -8.19
CA ALA A 486 -4.15 -15.11 -7.19
C ALA A 486 -2.78 -14.94 -6.51
N LEU A 487 -2.25 -13.71 -6.55
CA LEU A 487 -1.10 -13.34 -5.75
C LEU A 487 -1.52 -13.28 -4.27
N VAL A 488 -1.00 -14.22 -3.49
CA VAL A 488 -1.30 -14.39 -2.07
C VAL A 488 -0.02 -14.22 -1.26
N ALA A 489 -0.12 -13.48 -0.15
CA ALA A 489 0.99 -13.23 0.76
C ALA A 489 0.55 -13.41 2.22
N ILE A 490 1.52 -13.74 3.08
CA ILE A 490 1.30 -13.77 4.53
C ILE A 490 1.53 -12.37 5.09
N ASP A 491 0.59 -11.89 5.90
CA ASP A 491 0.65 -10.59 6.53
C ASP A 491 1.61 -10.62 7.74
N TRP A 492 2.92 -10.75 7.47
CA TRP A 492 3.96 -10.81 8.50
C TRP A 492 4.08 -9.53 9.32
N ARG A 493 3.73 -8.39 8.72
CA ARG A 493 3.79 -7.08 9.35
C ARG A 493 2.39 -6.50 9.48
N PRO A 494 2.13 -5.72 10.54
CA PRO A 494 0.94 -4.87 10.60
C PRO A 494 0.87 -3.99 9.36
N VAL A 495 -0.29 -3.97 8.71
CA VAL A 495 -0.59 -3.02 7.66
C VAL A 495 -1.24 -1.80 8.31
N ASP A 496 -0.50 -0.70 8.35
CA ASP A 496 -1.05 0.61 8.70
C ASP A 496 -1.77 1.16 7.47
N SER A 497 -3.02 0.73 7.25
CA SER A 497 -3.88 1.31 6.22
C SER A 497 -4.79 2.36 6.86
N PRO A 498 -4.45 3.67 6.80
CA PRO A 498 -5.39 4.70 7.20
C PRO A 498 -6.67 4.57 6.35
N TRP A 499 -7.82 4.87 6.95
CA TRP A 499 -9.12 4.87 6.27
C TRP A 499 -9.09 5.65 4.94
N SER A 500 -8.36 6.76 4.97
CA SER A 500 -8.10 7.61 3.81
C SER A 500 -6.76 8.29 4.04
N PRO A 501 -5.93 8.45 3.00
CA PRO A 501 -4.70 9.23 3.10
C PRO A 501 -4.97 10.74 3.26
N TYR A 502 -6.24 11.17 3.15
CA TYR A 502 -6.69 12.55 3.34
C TYR A 502 -7.27 12.82 4.72
N LEU A 503 -7.19 11.86 5.63
CA LEU A 503 -7.63 12.01 7.00
C LEU A 503 -6.42 12.01 7.92
N SER A 504 -6.24 13.10 8.66
CA SER A 504 -5.22 13.24 9.68
C SER A 504 -5.81 13.06 11.07
N TYR A 505 -5.22 12.14 11.83
CA TYR A 505 -5.48 11.98 13.26
C TYR A 505 -4.21 11.48 13.94
N SER A 506 -3.83 12.11 15.04
CA SER A 506 -2.67 11.72 15.84
C SER A 506 -3.10 11.37 17.26
N HIS A 507 -2.73 10.17 17.73
CA HIS A 507 -3.02 9.74 19.09
C HIS A 507 -2.23 10.52 20.15
N GLY A 508 -1.01 10.98 19.86
CA GLY A 508 -0.11 11.62 20.84
C GLY A 508 -0.73 12.76 21.66
N PRO A 509 -1.29 13.81 21.02
CA PRO A 509 -1.96 14.92 21.74
C PRO A 509 -3.12 14.44 22.63
N HIS A 510 -3.90 13.47 22.15
CA HIS A 510 -5.05 12.92 22.87
C HIS A 510 -4.63 12.10 24.09
N LEU A 511 -3.61 11.25 23.94
CA LEU A 511 -3.09 10.42 25.03
C LEU A 511 -2.40 11.28 26.11
N ASN A 512 -1.69 12.35 25.72
CA ASN A 512 -1.09 13.28 26.67
C ASN A 512 -2.14 14.03 27.52
N LEU A 513 -3.31 14.31 26.95
CA LEU A 513 -4.39 15.01 27.64
C LEU A 513 -5.22 14.07 28.53
N LEU A 514 -5.57 12.89 28.03
CA LEU A 514 -6.50 11.96 28.69
C LEU A 514 -5.80 10.98 29.67
N GLY A 515 -4.47 10.87 29.60
CA GLY A 515 -3.65 10.02 30.45
C GLY A 515 -3.26 8.68 29.82
N GLU A 516 -2.04 8.22 30.11
CA GLU A 516 -1.53 6.93 29.65
C GLU A 516 -2.27 5.77 30.33
N GLY A 517 -2.69 4.74 29.57
CA GLY A 517 -3.18 3.48 30.14
C GLY A 517 -4.65 3.15 29.85
N THR A 518 -5.58 3.99 30.32
CA THR A 518 -7.04 3.69 30.27
C THR A 518 -7.83 4.64 29.38
N ALA A 519 -7.22 5.68 28.80
CA ALA A 519 -7.93 6.62 27.95
C ALA A 519 -8.45 6.00 26.64
N CYS A 520 -7.85 4.89 26.19
CA CYS A 520 -8.22 4.24 24.93
C CYS A 520 -9.72 3.91 24.85
N VAL A 521 -10.35 3.52 25.96
CA VAL A 521 -11.76 3.11 25.99
C VAL A 521 -12.75 4.26 25.81
N GLN A 522 -12.28 5.51 25.84
CA GLN A 522 -13.11 6.68 25.50
C GLN A 522 -13.50 6.66 24.02
N CYS A 523 -12.57 6.25 23.16
CA CYS A 523 -12.75 6.18 21.71
C CYS A 523 -12.97 4.74 21.23
N HIS A 524 -12.18 3.79 21.72
CA HIS A 524 -12.21 2.38 21.32
C HIS A 524 -13.05 1.55 22.30
N ARG A 525 -14.30 1.28 21.93
CA ARG A 525 -15.21 0.45 22.72
C ARG A 525 -15.24 -0.97 22.18
N LEU A 526 -15.05 -1.97 23.03
CA LEU A 526 -15.17 -3.37 22.62
C LEU A 526 -16.60 -3.70 22.22
N LYS A 527 -16.75 -4.57 21.22
CA LYS A 527 -18.02 -5.24 20.92
C LYS A 527 -18.28 -6.34 21.95
N ASP A 528 -19.54 -6.76 22.05
CA ASP A 528 -19.91 -7.97 22.81
C ASP A 528 -19.37 -9.23 22.12
N GLU A 529 -19.37 -9.24 20.78
CA GLU A 529 -18.79 -10.28 19.92
C GLU A 529 -17.97 -9.62 18.81
N SER A 530 -16.77 -10.14 18.53
CA SER A 530 -15.84 -9.50 17.60
C SER A 530 -16.22 -9.66 16.13
N GLY A 531 -16.69 -10.85 15.75
CA GLY A 531 -16.85 -11.26 14.34
C GLY A 531 -15.53 -11.35 13.57
N LEU A 532 -14.38 -11.32 14.26
CA LEU A 532 -13.07 -11.25 13.62
C LEU A 532 -12.68 -12.58 12.94
N ALA A 533 -13.08 -13.71 13.53
CA ALA A 533 -12.74 -15.04 13.01
C ALA A 533 -13.23 -15.22 11.56
N ASP A 534 -14.46 -14.82 11.29
CA ASP A 534 -15.13 -14.91 9.99
C ASP A 534 -14.35 -14.16 8.89
N ALA A 535 -13.78 -13.00 9.22
CA ALA A 535 -13.00 -12.22 8.28
C ALA A 535 -11.69 -12.89 7.84
N PHE A 536 -11.20 -13.89 8.58
CA PHE A 536 -10.02 -14.69 8.22
C PHE A 536 -10.37 -16.07 7.66
N GLU A 537 -11.65 -16.35 7.38
CA GLU A 537 -12.06 -17.53 6.63
C GLU A 537 -11.84 -17.37 5.12
N THR A 538 -11.67 -16.12 4.65
CA THR A 538 -11.39 -15.80 3.25
C THR A 538 -10.01 -15.16 3.09
N LEU A 539 -9.44 -15.28 1.90
CA LEU A 539 -8.18 -14.59 1.56
C LEU A 539 -8.37 -13.10 1.23
N ASN A 540 -9.60 -12.58 1.21
CA ASN A 540 -9.88 -11.18 0.84
C ASN A 540 -9.67 -10.20 2.01
N PRO A 541 -8.60 -9.37 2.00
CA PRO A 541 -8.30 -8.48 3.12
C PRO A 541 -9.31 -7.34 3.28
N VAL A 542 -10.06 -6.97 2.23
CA VAL A 542 -10.98 -5.82 2.21
C VAL A 542 -12.33 -6.13 2.89
N GLN A 543 -12.35 -7.14 3.76
CA GLN A 543 -13.45 -7.38 4.69
C GLN A 543 -13.10 -6.73 6.04
N PRO A 544 -13.58 -5.51 6.34
CA PRO A 544 -13.25 -4.85 7.59
C PRO A 544 -13.89 -5.59 8.75
N ALA A 545 -13.04 -6.03 9.68
CA ALA A 545 -13.43 -6.67 10.91
C ALA A 545 -12.55 -6.20 12.06
N SER A 546 -13.18 -6.07 13.23
CA SER A 546 -12.54 -5.53 14.43
C SER A 546 -13.29 -5.97 15.66
N SER A 547 -12.54 -6.22 16.73
CA SER A 547 -13.06 -6.41 18.09
C SER A 547 -13.71 -5.13 18.66
N PHE A 548 -13.53 -3.97 18.03
CA PHE A 548 -14.04 -2.68 18.50
C PHE A 548 -15.23 -2.18 17.69
N MET A 549 -16.12 -1.43 18.33
CA MET A 549 -17.19 -0.70 17.68
C MET A 549 -16.62 0.38 16.75
N PRO A 550 -17.35 0.73 15.68
CA PRO A 550 -16.97 1.84 14.80
C PRO A 550 -16.91 3.16 15.58
N ILE A 551 -15.94 4.00 15.21
CA ILE A 551 -15.83 5.34 15.80
C ILE A 551 -16.84 6.25 15.10
N GLY A 552 -17.69 6.91 15.88
CA GLY A 552 -18.67 7.85 15.36
C GLY A 552 -18.26 9.31 15.58
N LYS A 553 -18.93 10.20 14.86
CA LYS A 553 -18.82 11.66 15.02
C LYS A 553 -19.06 12.11 16.47
N GLY A 554 -20.02 11.47 17.16
CA GLY A 554 -20.38 11.83 18.53
C GLY A 554 -19.22 11.69 19.53
N GLN A 555 -18.32 10.74 19.31
CA GLN A 555 -17.13 10.54 20.14
C GLN A 555 -16.18 11.75 20.05
N CYS A 556 -15.97 12.31 18.85
CA CYS A 556 -15.16 13.50 18.66
C CYS A 556 -15.85 14.74 19.25
N MET A 557 -17.16 14.88 19.04
CA MET A 557 -17.94 16.02 19.57
C MET A 557 -18.02 16.06 21.10
N ALA A 558 -17.80 14.95 21.79
CA ALA A 558 -17.81 14.92 23.26
C ALA A 558 -16.71 15.80 23.88
N CYS A 559 -15.62 16.05 23.16
CA CYS A 559 -14.53 16.93 23.61
C CYS A 559 -14.34 18.17 22.73
N HIS A 560 -14.67 18.08 21.43
CA HIS A 560 -14.53 19.20 20.49
C HIS A 560 -15.88 19.89 20.16
N GLY A 561 -16.95 19.64 20.93
CA GLY A 561 -18.28 20.21 20.68
C GLY A 561 -18.41 21.71 20.96
N ALA A 562 -19.55 22.29 20.59
CA ALA A 562 -19.82 23.73 20.62
C ALA A 562 -20.34 24.27 21.98
N GLU A 563 -20.11 23.58 23.10
CA GLU A 563 -20.53 24.11 24.41
C GLU A 563 -19.49 25.10 24.97
N ASP A 564 -19.97 26.16 25.63
CA ASP A 564 -19.23 27.39 26.01
C ASP A 564 -17.96 27.21 26.87
N ASP A 565 -17.68 26.00 27.38
CA ASP A 565 -16.51 25.68 28.23
C ASP A 565 -15.60 24.57 27.67
N LEU A 566 -15.94 23.97 26.53
CA LEU A 566 -15.09 23.01 25.81
C LEU A 566 -14.49 23.71 24.60
N GLN A 567 -13.20 23.47 24.35
CA GLN A 567 -12.53 23.93 23.13
C GLN A 567 -13.33 23.40 21.94
N ALA A 568 -14.15 24.27 21.34
CA ALA A 568 -14.84 23.94 20.11
C ALA A 568 -13.86 23.31 19.11
N VAL A 569 -14.38 22.59 18.10
CA VAL A 569 -13.79 22.59 16.75
C VAL A 569 -13.81 24.04 16.21
N ALA A 570 -13.27 24.99 16.97
CA ALA A 570 -12.82 26.30 16.59
C ALA A 570 -11.29 26.26 16.69
N SER A 571 -10.68 25.22 16.14
CA SER A 571 -9.36 25.45 15.58
C SER A 571 -9.58 26.44 14.44
N ASP A 572 -8.68 27.40 14.27
CA ASP A 572 -8.71 28.32 13.11
C ASP A 572 -8.61 27.57 11.76
N ARG A 573 -8.51 26.24 11.77
CA ARG A 573 -8.35 25.35 10.62
C ARG A 573 -9.64 24.67 10.14
N GLY A 574 -10.73 24.69 10.90
CA GLY A 574 -12.02 24.14 10.46
C GLY A 574 -11.95 22.70 9.94
N CYS A 575 -12.43 22.44 8.71
CA CYS A 575 -12.33 21.15 8.01
C CYS A 575 -10.89 20.60 7.94
N LEU A 576 -9.89 21.49 7.82
CA LEU A 576 -8.47 21.12 7.74
C LEU A 576 -7.87 20.69 9.08
N LEU A 577 -8.67 20.65 10.14
CA LEU A 577 -8.26 20.02 11.40
C LEU A 577 -8.09 18.51 11.25
N CYS A 578 -8.98 17.88 10.48
CA CYS A 578 -9.03 16.43 10.30
C CYS A 578 -8.74 16.02 8.85
N HIS A 579 -8.95 16.92 7.88
CA HIS A 579 -8.77 16.61 6.47
C HIS A 579 -7.53 17.28 5.89
N ASP A 580 -6.75 16.51 5.16
CA ASP A 580 -5.73 17.06 4.28
C ASP A 580 -6.36 17.28 2.90
N TYR A 581 -6.24 18.49 2.35
CA TYR A 581 -6.79 18.78 1.03
C TYR A 581 -5.92 18.17 -0.07
N HIS A 582 -4.59 18.23 0.06
CA HIS A 582 -3.65 17.68 -0.92
C HIS A 582 -2.90 16.48 -0.36
N LEU A 583 -2.71 15.47 -1.20
CA LEU A 583 -1.90 14.29 -0.88
C LEU A 583 -0.41 14.56 -1.06
N ASP A 584 0.38 14.35 -0.01
CA ASP A 584 1.84 14.47 0.02
C ASP A 584 2.36 15.73 -0.70
N SER A 585 1.86 16.90 -0.28
CA SER A 585 2.32 18.17 -0.85
C SER A 585 3.78 18.44 -0.49
N GLY A 586 4.54 18.95 -1.46
CA GLY A 586 5.97 19.18 -1.32
C GLY A 586 6.52 20.20 -2.30
N PHE A 587 7.85 20.28 -2.37
CA PHE A 587 8.58 21.17 -3.27
C PHE A 587 9.47 20.36 -4.22
N ARG A 588 9.67 20.87 -5.44
CA ARG A 588 10.58 20.26 -6.41
C ARG A 588 12.02 20.26 -5.89
N HIS A 589 12.71 19.14 -6.05
CA HIS A 589 14.10 18.95 -5.60
C HIS A 589 15.08 20.03 -6.09
N GLN A 590 14.87 20.57 -7.30
CA GLN A 590 15.70 21.65 -7.86
C GLN A 590 15.66 22.96 -7.04
N MET A 591 14.70 23.12 -6.13
CA MET A 591 14.60 24.25 -5.21
C MET A 591 15.45 24.07 -3.94
N VAL A 592 15.76 22.83 -3.55
CA VAL A 592 16.40 22.50 -2.25
C VAL A 592 17.93 22.56 -2.32
N ASP A 593 18.52 22.51 -3.53
CA ASP A 593 19.97 22.55 -3.76
C ASP A 593 20.63 23.94 -3.60
N ILE A 594 19.91 24.92 -3.06
CA ILE A 594 20.42 26.27 -2.80
C ILE A 594 20.60 26.47 -1.28
N GLN A 595 21.66 25.88 -0.70
CA GLN A 595 22.44 26.38 0.47
C GLN A 595 23.41 25.34 1.06
N GLN A 596 24.27 24.71 0.24
CA GLN A 596 25.55 24.14 0.72
C GLN A 596 26.77 24.77 0.04
N ALA A 597 26.67 26.03 -0.35
CA ALA A 597 27.80 26.81 -0.81
C ALA A 597 27.68 28.24 -0.28
N THR A 598 28.12 28.46 0.96
CA THR A 598 28.93 29.59 1.46
C THR A 598 28.71 29.84 2.96
N GLU A 599 29.52 29.20 3.80
CA GLU A 599 30.27 29.86 4.89
C GLU A 599 31.72 29.38 4.86
#